data_AF-A0A349ENB3-F1
#
_entry.id   AF-A0A349ENB3-F1
#
_cell.length_a   1.000
_cell.length_b   1.000
_cell.length_c   1.000
_cell.angle_alpha   90.00
_cell.angle_beta   90.00
_cell.angle_gamma   90.00
#
_symmetry.space_group_name_H-M   'P 1'
#
loop_
_entity.id
_entity.type
_entity.pdbx_description
1 polymer ?
#
loop_
_entity_poly.entity_id
_entity_poly.type
_entity_poly.pdbx_seq_one_letter_code
_entity_poly.pdbx_strand_id
1 'polypeptide(L)' 'ERAADVTLKERRKLIIVPRETPLSAIHLRNMLTLAEAGAHVIPAMPAFYHHPKSTQDMVDFIAGRVLDAL' A
#
# COMPACT_ATOMS: atom_id res chain seq x y z
N GLU A 1 3.78 -18.77 1.14
CA GLU A 1 3.19 -18.09 -0.03
C GLU A 1 1.64 -18.11 -0.15
N ARG A 2 0.87 -18.61 0.83
CA ARG A 2 -0.60 -18.77 0.65
C ARG A 2 -1.47 -17.71 1.33
N ALA A 3 -0.91 -16.89 2.22
CA ALA A 3 -1.70 -16.00 3.08
C ALA A 3 -2.46 -14.92 2.29
N ALA A 4 -1.80 -14.17 1.41
CA ALA A 4 -2.44 -13.10 0.64
C ALA A 4 -3.56 -13.60 -0.29
N ASP A 5 -3.33 -14.74 -0.94
CA ASP A 5 -4.32 -15.40 -1.80
C ASP A 5 -5.53 -15.91 -1.00
N VAL A 6 -5.31 -16.49 0.20
CA VAL A 6 -6.39 -16.86 1.11
C VAL A 6 -7.14 -15.63 1.59
N THR A 7 -6.45 -14.54 1.92
CA THR A 7 -7.07 -13.28 2.33
C THR A 7 -8.03 -12.78 1.24
N LEU A 8 -7.61 -12.77 -0.02
CA LEU A 8 -8.45 -12.35 -1.15
C LEU A 8 -9.65 -13.27 -1.37
N LYS A 9 -9.44 -14.60 -1.44
CA LYS A 9 -10.54 -15.55 -1.71
C LYS A 9 -11.57 -15.57 -0.59
N GLU A 10 -11.16 -15.37 0.65
CA GLU A 10 -12.03 -15.27 1.83
C GLU A 10 -12.63 -13.86 2.00
N ARG A 11 -12.41 -12.95 1.05
CA ARG A 11 -12.85 -11.55 1.08
C ARG A 11 -12.45 -10.83 2.38
N ARG A 12 -11.30 -11.19 2.93
CA ARG A 12 -10.69 -10.51 4.07
C ARG A 12 -9.90 -9.32 3.54
N LYS A 13 -9.67 -8.35 4.41
CA LYS A 13 -8.94 -7.14 4.09
C LYS A 13 -7.47 -7.46 3.79
N LEU A 14 -7.01 -7.15 2.58
CA LEU A 14 -5.61 -7.22 2.16
C LEU A 14 -5.11 -5.79 1.89
N ILE A 15 -4.00 -5.41 2.52
CA ILE A 15 -3.31 -4.14 2.27
C ILE A 15 -1.93 -4.46 1.69
N ILE A 16 -1.59 -3.83 0.56
CA ILE A 16 -0.28 -3.97 -0.10
C ILE A 16 0.38 -2.59 -0.13
N VAL A 17 1.61 -2.52 0.36
CA VAL A 17 2.39 -1.27 0.46
C VAL A 17 3.60 -1.31 -0.47
N PRO A 18 3.44 -1.04 -1.78
CA PRO A 18 4.55 -1.10 -2.72
C PRO A 18 5.50 0.09 -2.54
N ARG A 19 6.81 -0.17 -2.71
CA ARG A 19 7.86 0.86 -2.68
C ARG A 19 8.77 0.68 -3.90
N GLU A 20 8.47 1.42 -4.97
CA GLU A 20 9.26 1.44 -6.20
C GLU A 20 9.07 2.79 -6.93
N THR A 21 10.10 3.26 -7.62
CA THR A 21 10.04 4.41 -8.54
C THR A 21 11.25 4.41 -9.50
N PRO A 22 11.07 4.58 -10.83
CA PRO A 22 9.80 4.76 -11.53
C PRO A 22 9.00 3.46 -11.66
N LEU A 23 7.69 3.58 -11.86
CA LEU A 23 6.82 2.42 -12.07
C LEU A 23 6.83 2.00 -13.53
N SER A 24 7.13 0.72 -13.78
CA SER A 24 6.93 0.13 -15.10
C SER A 24 5.44 -0.11 -15.37
N ALA A 25 5.08 -0.28 -16.65
CA ALA A 25 3.71 -0.67 -17.01
C ALA A 25 3.28 -2.00 -16.37
N ILE A 26 4.24 -2.90 -16.08
CA ILE A 26 3.96 -4.17 -15.39
C ILE A 26 3.54 -3.90 -13.94
N HIS A 27 4.24 -3.01 -13.23
CA HIS A 27 3.87 -2.65 -11.85
C HIS A 27 2.46 -2.07 -11.80
N LEU A 28 2.14 -1.16 -12.72
CA LEU A 28 0.83 -0.52 -12.80
C LEU A 28 -0.29 -1.51 -13.09
N ARG A 29 -0.11 -2.43 -14.05
CA ARG A 29 -1.10 -3.47 -14.34
C ARG A 29 -1.33 -4.40 -13.14
N ASN A 30 -0.25 -4.85 -12.49
CA ASN A 30 -0.36 -5.73 -11.33
C ASN A 30 -1.09 -5.04 -10.15
N MET A 31 -0.77 -3.77 -9.89
CA MET A 31 -1.45 -3.00 -8.85
C MET A 31 -2.93 -2.76 -9.19
N LEU A 32 -3.26 -2.50 -10.46
CA LEU A 32 -4.64 -2.39 -10.92
C LEU A 32 -5.40 -3.69 -10.71
N THR A 33 -4.85 -4.83 -11.14
CA THR A 33 -5.48 -6.15 -10.95
C THR A 33 -5.72 -6.45 -9.47
N LEU A 34 -4.79 -6.12 -8.59
CA LEU A 34 -4.97 -6.27 -7.14
C LEU A 34 -6.08 -5.37 -6.59
N ALA A 35 -6.13 -4.11 -7.04
CA ALA A 35 -7.17 -3.17 -6.63
C ALA A 35 -8.57 -3.62 -7.09
N GLU A 36 -8.70 -4.10 -8.33
CA GLU A 36 -9.94 -4.68 -8.87
C GLU A 36 -10.37 -5.95 -8.12
N ALA A 37 -9.40 -6.72 -7.62
CA ALA A 37 -9.64 -7.89 -6.77
C ALA A 37 -10.01 -7.55 -5.32
N GLY A 38 -10.01 -6.26 -4.93
CA GLY A 38 -10.41 -5.79 -3.60
C GLY A 38 -9.26 -5.57 -2.60
N ALA A 39 -8.01 -5.62 -3.04
CA ALA A 39 -6.88 -5.23 -2.20
C ALA A 39 -6.74 -3.70 -2.11
N HIS A 40 -6.33 -3.20 -0.95
CA HIS A 40 -5.96 -1.79 -0.77
C HIS A 40 -4.49 -1.62 -1.14
N VAL A 41 -4.22 -0.91 -2.23
CA VAL A 41 -2.84 -0.61 -2.66
C VAL A 41 -2.45 0.77 -2.16
N ILE A 42 -1.57 0.82 -1.16
CA ILE A 42 -1.13 2.06 -0.50
C ILE A 42 0.37 2.21 -0.74
N PRO A 43 0.82 2.88 -1.82
CA PRO A 43 2.25 3.02 -2.08
C PRO A 43 2.94 3.80 -0.96
N ALA A 44 4.20 3.46 -0.66
CA ALA A 44 5.02 4.15 0.34
C ALA A 44 5.51 5.53 -0.18
N MET A 45 4.55 6.42 -0.42
CA MET A 45 4.73 7.79 -0.93
C MET A 45 4.30 8.78 0.16
N PRO A 46 5.19 9.16 1.09
CA PRO A 46 4.83 10.04 2.19
C PRO A 46 4.48 11.44 1.69
N ALA A 47 3.40 12.02 2.23
CA ALA A 47 3.02 13.38 1.92
C ALA A 47 3.77 14.37 2.82
N PHE A 48 3.98 15.60 2.36
CA PHE A 48 4.76 16.61 3.10
C PHE A 48 3.91 17.73 3.71
N TYR A 49 2.58 17.68 3.58
CA TYR A 49 1.67 18.73 4.09
C TYR A 49 1.68 18.86 5.63
N HIS A 50 2.18 17.87 6.35
CA HIS A 50 2.35 17.91 7.80
C HIS A 50 3.75 18.40 8.23
N HIS A 51 4.56 18.89 7.28
CA HIS A 51 5.90 19.44 7.51
C HIS A 51 6.80 18.54 8.40
N PRO A 52 7.08 17.29 7.97
CA PRO A 52 7.89 16.35 8.74
C PRO A 52 9.27 16.95 9.06
N LYS A 53 9.72 16.76 10.30
CA LYS A 53 11.02 17.19 10.83
C LYS A 53 12.03 16.06 10.88
N SER A 54 11.56 14.82 10.80
CA SER A 54 12.40 13.63 10.86
C SER A 54 12.00 12.59 9.79
N THR A 55 12.90 11.63 9.55
CA THR A 55 12.58 10.44 8.76
C THR A 55 11.50 9.58 9.43
N GLN A 56 11.46 9.57 10.76
CA GLN A 56 10.45 8.86 11.53
C GLN A 56 9.05 9.42 11.23
N ASP A 57 8.90 10.74 11.12
CA ASP A 57 7.60 11.37 10.83
C ASP A 57 7.05 10.91 9.46
N MET A 58 7.92 10.70 8.47
CA MET A 58 7.54 10.18 7.16
C MET A 58 7.13 8.69 7.22
N VAL A 59 7.81 7.90 8.06
CA VAL A 59 7.45 6.50 8.31
C VAL A 59 6.11 6.42 9.02
N ASP A 60 5.92 7.23 10.06
CA ASP A 60 4.70 7.30 10.86
C ASP A 60 3.52 7.75 10.01
N PHE A 61 3.73 8.65 9.06
CA PHE A 61 2.71 9.03 8.08
C PHE A 61 2.19 7.82 7.30
N ILE A 62 3.09 7.02 6.72
CA ILE A 62 2.69 5.82 5.95
C ILE A 62 2.07 4.76 6.86
N ALA A 63 2.67 4.52 8.03
CA ALA A 63 2.12 3.60 9.01
C ALA A 63 0.70 4.00 9.43
N GLY A 64 0.47 5.29 9.70
CA GLY A 64 -0.86 5.86 9.99
C GLY A 64 -1.86 5.58 8.87
N ARG A 65 -1.47 5.78 7.61
CA ARG A 65 -2.35 5.46 6.45
C ARG A 65 -2.69 3.97 6.34
N VAL A 66 -1.77 3.09 6.72
CA VAL A 66 -2.04 1.64 6.77
C VAL A 66 -2.98 1.32 7.92
N LEU A 67 -2.77 1.92 9.10
CA LEU A 67 -3.63 1.74 10.28
C LEU A 67 -5.05 2.27 10.04
N ASP A 68 -5.21 3.42 9.37
CA ASP A 68 -6.52 3.98 8.97
C ASP A 68 -7.28 3.04 8.02
N ALA A 69 -6.54 2.24 7.25
CA ALA A 69 -7.11 1.31 6.30
C ALA A 69 -7.43 -0.06 6.92
N LEU A 70 -6.92 -0.41 8.11
CA LEU A 70 -7.22 -1.67 8.83
C LEU A 70 -8.68 -1.78 9.27
#